data_AF-A0A7J0CFW1-F1
#
_entry.id   AF-A0A7J0CFW1-F1
#
_cell.length_a   1.000
_cell.length_b   1.000
_cell.length_c   1.000
_cell.angle_alpha   90.00
_cell.angle_beta   90.00
_cell.angle_gamma   90.00
#
_symmetry.space_group_name_H-M   'P 1'
#
loop_
_entity.id
_entity.type
_entity.pdbx_description
1 polymer ?
#
loop_
_entity_poly.entity_id
_entity_poly.type
_entity_poly.pdbx_seq_one_letter_code
_entity_poly.pdbx_strand_id
1 'polypeptide(L)'
;MDVSRFLRTPGPGPVLRLVVLERGGALVPVLRPVLLPEAAVLSAVPGERLPPPSGTAGGLPWALLALAAGDPEDETLPAAVVDAVRAARAAGTPPARVLFGSGRAHLAGDAGVPGGDPLPCPVTLLSAEPDPRAVEAWQRLSPDGFTVRLLGPDAWAPDRGLPVTARLIKEELRVWPA
;
A
#
# COMPACT_ATOMS: atom_id res chain seq x y z
N MET A 1 23.63 -4.75 -14.48
CA MET A 1 22.63 -3.66 -14.56
C MET A 1 23.24 -2.45 -13.88
N ASP A 2 23.37 -1.33 -14.59
CA ASP A 2 24.04 -0.12 -14.09
C ASP A 2 23.04 0.79 -13.37
N VAL A 3 23.16 0.83 -12.04
CA VAL A 3 22.31 1.63 -11.11
C VAL A 3 22.37 3.12 -11.46
N SER A 4 23.46 3.56 -12.08
CA SER A 4 23.70 4.96 -12.46
C SER A 4 22.76 5.46 -13.56
N ARG A 5 22.21 4.55 -14.39
CA ARG A 5 21.31 4.91 -15.49
C ARG A 5 19.89 5.21 -15.00
N PHE A 6 19.47 4.65 -13.86
CA PHE A 6 18.16 4.90 -13.25
C PHE A 6 18.08 6.29 -12.59
N LEU A 7 19.22 6.89 -12.24
CA LEU A 7 19.31 8.14 -11.47
C LEU A 7 19.47 9.41 -12.34
N ARG A 8 19.62 9.31 -13.66
CA ARG A 8 20.03 10.47 -14.50
C ARG A 8 18.97 11.01 -15.46
N THR A 9 17.97 10.22 -15.80
CA THR A 9 16.81 10.68 -16.58
C THR A 9 15.74 9.62 -16.44
N PRO A 10 14.71 9.83 -15.64
CA PRO A 10 13.66 8.83 -15.49
C PRO A 10 12.88 8.63 -16.78
N GLY A 11 12.59 7.36 -17.01
CA GLY A 11 11.98 6.88 -18.22
C GLY A 11 10.49 7.22 -18.28
N PRO A 12 9.88 7.11 -19.46
CA PRO A 12 8.47 7.44 -19.70
C PRO A 12 7.48 6.39 -19.13
N GLY A 13 7.93 5.44 -18.31
CA GLY A 13 7.15 4.27 -17.91
C GLY A 13 7.23 3.95 -16.42
N PRO A 14 6.29 3.14 -15.92
CA PRO A 14 6.22 2.80 -14.51
C PRO A 14 7.45 2.01 -14.07
N VAL A 15 7.91 2.31 -12.85
CA VAL A 15 9.04 1.64 -12.21
C VAL A 15 8.59 0.68 -11.10
N LEU A 16 7.31 0.75 -10.72
CA LEU A 16 6.67 -0.07 -9.70
C LEU A 16 5.24 -0.43 -10.11
N ARG A 17 4.77 -1.57 -9.62
CA ARG A 17 3.36 -1.96 -9.60
C ARG A 17 2.76 -1.73 -8.21
N LEU A 18 1.75 -0.88 -8.09
CA LEU A 18 0.99 -0.73 -6.84
C LEU A 18 -0.30 -1.55 -6.93
N VAL A 19 -0.41 -2.60 -6.13
CA VAL A 19 -1.63 -3.39 -5.99
C VAL A 19 -2.45 -2.78 -4.85
N VAL A 20 -3.65 -2.31 -5.16
CA VAL A 20 -4.59 -1.73 -4.21
C VAL A 20 -5.58 -2.81 -3.81
N LEU A 21 -5.56 -3.21 -2.54
CA LEU A 21 -6.47 -4.16 -1.96
C LEU A 21 -7.69 -3.41 -1.42
N GLU A 22 -8.80 -3.47 -2.15
CA GLU A 22 -10.05 -2.80 -1.81
C GLU A 22 -11.25 -3.64 -2.27
N ARG A 23 -12.37 -3.60 -1.53
CA ARG A 23 -13.61 -4.26 -1.96
C ARG A 23 -14.43 -3.40 -2.94
N GLY A 24 -14.43 -2.08 -2.75
CA GLY A 24 -15.28 -1.15 -3.50
C GLY A 24 -14.72 -0.67 -4.85
N GLY A 25 -13.44 -0.89 -5.13
CA GLY A 25 -12.81 -0.48 -6.40
C GLY A 25 -12.79 1.04 -6.65
N ALA A 26 -13.01 1.85 -5.62
CA ALA A 26 -13.16 3.30 -5.73
C ALA A 26 -11.81 4.04 -5.67
N LEU A 27 -10.78 3.44 -5.09
CA LEU A 27 -9.48 4.06 -4.90
C LEU A 27 -8.62 3.99 -6.15
N VAL A 28 -8.65 2.88 -6.89
CA VAL A 28 -7.83 2.71 -8.10
C VAL A 28 -8.08 3.81 -9.15
N PRO A 29 -9.33 4.17 -9.53
CA PRO A 29 -9.58 5.27 -10.47
C PRO A 29 -9.04 6.62 -9.99
N VAL A 30 -9.00 6.82 -8.67
CA VAL A 30 -8.59 8.06 -8.01
C VAL A 30 -7.05 8.15 -7.90
N LEU A 31 -6.39 7.04 -7.56
CA LEU A 31 -4.94 6.95 -7.40
C LEU A 31 -4.19 6.90 -8.73
N ARG A 32 -4.77 6.27 -9.76
CA ARG A 32 -4.12 6.11 -11.06
C ARG A 32 -3.61 7.42 -11.67
N PRO A 33 -4.41 8.50 -11.80
CA PRO A 33 -3.93 9.74 -12.43
C PRO A 33 -2.81 10.43 -11.64
N VAL A 34 -2.80 10.32 -10.30
CA VAL A 34 -1.83 11.01 -9.44
C VAL A 34 -0.52 10.23 -9.24
N LEU A 35 -0.55 8.92 -9.45
CA LEU A 35 0.63 8.04 -9.35
C LEU A 35 1.31 7.75 -10.68
N LEU A 36 0.75 8.22 -11.79
CA LEU A 36 1.43 8.20 -13.09
C LEU A 36 2.51 9.30 -13.18
N PRO A 37 3.56 9.06 -13.98
CA PRO A 37 3.87 7.82 -14.70
C PRO A 37 4.51 6.71 -13.85
N GLU A 38 4.85 6.98 -12.58
CA GLU A 38 5.82 6.18 -11.82
C GLU A 38 5.29 4.81 -11.38
N ALA A 39 3.97 4.67 -11.15
CA ALA A 39 3.37 3.42 -10.71
C ALA A 39 2.20 2.96 -11.58
N ALA A 40 2.22 1.67 -11.93
CA ALA A 40 1.07 0.98 -12.50
C ALA A 40 0.12 0.57 -11.36
N VAL A 41 -1.06 1.18 -11.29
CA VAL A 41 -2.06 0.92 -10.23
C VAL A 41 -3.04 -0.17 -10.65
N LEU A 42 -3.04 -1.29 -9.91
CA LEU A 42 -3.90 -2.45 -10.11
C LEU A 42 -4.86 -2.61 -8.94
N SER A 43 -6.07 -3.11 -9.20
CA SER A 43 -7.04 -3.47 -8.17
C SER A 43 -6.90 -4.94 -7.77
N ALA A 44 -7.14 -5.24 -6.49
CA ALA A 44 -7.30 -6.58 -5.96
C ALA A 44 -8.40 -6.58 -4.89
N VAL A 45 -9.10 -7.70 -4.73
CA VAL A 45 -10.15 -7.87 -3.73
C VAL A 45 -9.61 -8.68 -2.54
N PRO A 46 -9.85 -8.26 -1.28
CA PRO A 46 -9.51 -9.06 -0.10
C PRO A 46 -10.02 -10.51 -0.18
N GLY A 47 -9.14 -11.47 0.09
CA GLY A 47 -9.46 -12.91 0.05
C GLY A 47 -9.38 -13.55 -1.33
N GLU A 48 -9.24 -12.76 -2.39
CA GLU A 48 -9.00 -13.28 -3.74
C GLU A 48 -7.50 -13.39 -4.05
N ARG A 49 -7.18 -14.21 -5.06
CA ARG A 49 -5.81 -14.31 -5.55
C ARG A 49 -5.38 -12.99 -6.18
N LEU A 50 -4.24 -12.46 -5.74
CA LEU A 50 -3.67 -11.24 -6.30
C LEU A 50 -3.50 -11.35 -7.82
N PRO A 51 -3.76 -10.27 -8.58
CA PRO A 51 -3.67 -10.29 -10.02
C PRO A 51 -2.23 -10.58 -10.47
N PRO A 52 -2.02 -11.46 -11.47
CA PRO A 52 -0.71 -11.65 -12.05
C PRO A 52 -0.23 -10.33 -12.69
N PRO A 53 1.08 -10.08 -12.71
CA PRO A 53 1.60 -8.93 -13.43
C PRO A 53 1.27 -9.08 -14.92
N SER A 54 0.76 -8.01 -15.54
CA SER A 54 0.39 -7.99 -16.96
C SER A 54 0.84 -6.70 -17.63
N GLY A 55 1.04 -6.74 -18.95
CA GLY A 55 1.47 -5.59 -19.74
C GLY A 55 2.83 -5.03 -19.30
N THR A 56 2.95 -3.70 -19.27
CA THR A 56 4.17 -2.97 -18.89
C THR A 56 4.57 -3.13 -17.41
N ALA A 57 3.74 -3.79 -16.59
CA ALA A 57 4.03 -4.08 -15.20
C ALA A 57 4.69 -5.47 -14.99
N GLY A 58 4.92 -6.23 -16.06
CA GLY A 58 5.64 -7.50 -16.04
C GLY A 58 7.08 -7.35 -15.55
N GLY A 59 7.41 -8.00 -14.43
CA GLY A 59 8.78 -8.00 -13.88
C GLY A 59 9.17 -6.77 -13.06
N LEU A 60 8.26 -5.82 -12.85
CA LEU A 60 8.49 -4.69 -11.94
C LEU A 60 8.38 -5.15 -10.48
N PRO A 61 9.15 -4.53 -9.55
CA PRO A 61 8.85 -4.65 -8.13
C PRO A 61 7.42 -4.17 -7.87
N TRP A 62 6.79 -4.72 -6.83
CA TRP A 62 5.42 -4.38 -6.50
C TRP A 62 5.24 -4.07 -5.03
N ALA A 63 4.27 -3.23 -4.72
CA ALA A 63 3.87 -2.89 -3.37
C ALA A 63 2.37 -3.12 -3.20
N LEU A 64 1.94 -3.29 -1.95
CA LEU A 64 0.55 -3.47 -1.58
C LEU A 64 0.06 -2.21 -0.85
N LEU A 65 -1.08 -1.67 -1.26
CA LEU A 65 -1.79 -0.63 -0.52
C LEU A 65 -3.16 -1.18 -0.12
N ALA A 66 -3.51 -1.09 1.16
CA ALA A 66 -4.84 -1.45 1.65
C ALA A 66 -5.40 -0.31 2.49
N LEU A 67 -6.68 -0.02 2.29
CA LEU A 67 -7.39 1.06 3.00
C LEU A 67 -8.73 0.54 3.49
N ALA A 68 -8.96 0.58 4.80
CA ALA A 68 -10.26 0.30 5.38
C ALA A 68 -11.21 1.47 5.09
N ALA A 69 -12.37 1.25 4.50
CA ALA A 69 -13.37 2.30 4.29
C ALA A 69 -14.17 2.63 5.58
N GLY A 70 -14.05 1.78 6.60
CA GLY A 70 -14.81 1.85 7.86
C GLY A 70 -16.07 0.99 7.84
N ASP A 71 -16.16 0.06 6.90
CA ASP A 71 -17.24 -0.94 6.84
C ASP A 71 -16.93 -2.09 7.81
N PRO A 72 -17.95 -2.79 8.37
CA PRO A 72 -17.72 -3.92 9.29
C PRO A 72 -16.84 -5.02 8.69
N GLU A 73 -16.91 -5.20 7.38
CA GLU A 73 -16.09 -6.20 6.68
C GLU A 73 -14.58 -5.84 6.69
N ASP A 74 -14.23 -4.58 6.92
CA ASP A 74 -12.85 -4.12 7.00
C ASP A 74 -12.11 -4.65 8.22
N GLU A 75 -12.83 -5.16 9.24
CA GLU A 75 -12.22 -5.85 10.38
C GLU A 75 -11.31 -7.02 9.94
N THR A 76 -11.60 -7.62 8.79
CA THR A 76 -10.83 -8.73 8.22
C THR A 76 -9.69 -8.28 7.30
N LEU A 77 -9.62 -6.99 6.95
CA LEU A 77 -8.66 -6.46 5.98
C LEU A 77 -7.19 -6.62 6.43
N PRO A 78 -6.82 -6.39 7.70
CA PRO A 78 -5.44 -6.62 8.15
C PRO A 78 -5.00 -8.09 7.98
N ALA A 79 -5.89 -9.04 8.29
CA ALA A 79 -5.63 -10.46 8.06
C ALA A 79 -5.47 -10.75 6.56
N ALA A 80 -6.35 -10.22 5.71
CA ALA A 80 -6.26 -10.38 4.27
C ALA A 80 -4.96 -9.80 3.69
N VAL A 81 -4.47 -8.67 4.22
CA VAL A 81 -3.17 -8.10 3.85
C VAL A 81 -2.02 -9.05 4.21
N VAL A 82 -2.01 -9.55 5.45
CA VAL A 82 -0.99 -10.50 5.92
C VAL A 82 -0.99 -11.78 5.08
N ASP A 83 -2.17 -12.34 4.80
CA ASP A 83 -2.32 -13.54 3.99
C ASP A 83 -1.87 -13.32 2.55
N ALA A 84 -2.21 -12.19 1.94
CA ALA A 84 -1.76 -11.83 0.60
C ALA A 84 -0.22 -11.72 0.52
N VAL A 85 0.42 -11.10 1.51
CA VAL A 85 1.88 -10.98 1.59
C VAL A 85 2.53 -12.36 1.76
N ARG A 86 1.98 -13.21 2.62
CA ARG A 86 2.49 -14.57 2.87
C ARG A 86 2.32 -15.47 1.64
N ALA A 87 1.16 -15.42 0.98
CA ALA A 87 0.93 -16.15 -0.26
C ALA A 87 1.91 -15.71 -1.36
N ALA A 88 2.16 -14.41 -1.49
CA ALA A 88 3.13 -13.89 -2.45
C ALA A 88 4.57 -14.31 -2.12
N ARG A 89 4.95 -14.33 -0.83
CA ARG A 89 6.23 -14.88 -0.37
C ARG A 89 6.38 -16.36 -0.71
N ALA A 90 5.35 -17.16 -0.47
CA ALA A 90 5.33 -18.59 -0.79
C ALA A 90 5.47 -18.83 -2.31
N ALA A 91 4.92 -17.91 -3.13
CA ALA A 91 5.10 -17.88 -4.57
C ALA A 91 6.45 -17.27 -5.03
N GLY A 92 7.37 -16.95 -4.12
CA GLY A 92 8.70 -16.40 -4.42
C GLY A 92 8.72 -14.94 -4.85
N THR A 93 7.63 -14.19 -4.66
CA THR A 93 7.47 -12.81 -5.13
C THR A 93 6.89 -11.88 -4.05
N PRO A 94 7.53 -11.76 -2.86
CA PRO A 94 7.03 -10.88 -1.81
C PRO A 94 6.96 -9.41 -2.28
N PRO A 95 6.04 -8.60 -1.74
CA PRO A 95 6.00 -7.17 -2.04
C PRO A 95 7.25 -6.47 -1.48
N ALA A 96 7.66 -5.41 -2.14
CA ALA A 96 8.75 -4.54 -1.69
C ALA A 96 8.35 -3.70 -0.46
N ARG A 97 7.06 -3.39 -0.30
CA ARG A 97 6.50 -2.63 0.82
C ARG A 97 4.99 -2.86 0.93
N VAL A 98 4.47 -2.79 2.15
CA VAL A 98 3.04 -2.72 2.45
C VAL A 98 2.72 -1.33 2.99
N LEU A 99 1.67 -0.71 2.45
CA LEU A 99 1.06 0.50 2.96
C LEU A 99 -0.35 0.12 3.46
N PHE A 100 -0.65 0.39 4.72
CA PHE A 100 -1.96 0.11 5.30
C PHE A 100 -2.52 1.39 5.92
N GLY A 101 -3.79 1.71 5.71
CA GLY A 101 -4.41 2.85 6.37
C GLY A 101 -5.87 2.65 6.72
N SER A 102 -6.33 3.40 7.70
CA SER A 102 -7.74 3.61 7.97
C SER A 102 -8.24 4.77 7.12
N GLY A 103 -9.32 4.55 6.37
CA GLY A 103 -9.96 5.52 5.50
C GLY A 103 -10.78 6.54 6.29
N ARG A 104 -11.70 7.23 5.59
CA ARG A 104 -12.38 8.45 6.06
C ARG A 104 -13.27 8.28 7.29
N ALA A 105 -13.69 7.07 7.67
CA ALA A 105 -14.55 6.83 8.81
C ALA A 105 -13.73 6.40 10.03
N HIS A 106 -13.25 7.38 10.78
CA HIS A 106 -12.84 7.19 12.16
C HIS A 106 -14.10 6.93 13.00
N LEU A 107 -14.20 5.81 13.71
CA LEU A 107 -14.93 5.67 15.01
C LEU A 107 -15.04 4.23 15.56
N ALA A 108 -14.59 3.18 14.87
CA ALA A 108 -14.40 1.87 15.49
C ALA A 108 -12.91 1.52 15.44
N GLY A 109 -12.37 1.07 16.58
CA GLY A 109 -10.94 0.80 16.78
C GLY A 109 -10.35 0.01 15.62
N ASP A 110 -9.04 0.18 15.42
CA ASP A 110 -8.35 -0.37 14.25
C ASP A 110 -8.84 -1.79 13.97
N ALA A 111 -9.36 -1.95 12.74
CA ALA A 111 -9.68 -3.21 12.13
C ALA A 111 -8.68 -4.30 12.58
N GLY A 112 -9.18 -5.50 12.86
CA GLY A 112 -8.52 -6.59 13.58
C GLY A 112 -6.98 -6.55 13.67
N VAL A 113 -6.45 -6.64 14.89
CA VAL A 113 -5.01 -6.72 15.19
C VAL A 113 -4.37 -7.86 14.38
N PRO A 114 -3.50 -7.57 13.40
CA PRO A 114 -2.87 -8.62 12.61
C PRO A 114 -1.86 -9.40 13.47
N GLY A 115 -1.71 -10.69 13.20
CA GLY A 115 -0.89 -11.59 14.01
C GLY A 115 -0.09 -12.63 13.23
N GLY A 116 0.78 -13.33 13.97
CA GLY A 116 1.66 -14.39 13.47
C GLY A 116 3.08 -13.92 13.18
N ASP A 117 3.78 -14.65 12.33
CA ASP A 117 5.21 -14.43 12.05
C ASP A 117 5.49 -13.11 11.33
N PRO A 118 6.70 -12.55 11.51
CA PRO A 118 7.14 -11.35 10.81
C PRO A 118 6.99 -11.43 9.29
N LEU A 119 6.53 -10.33 8.71
CA LEU A 119 6.42 -10.12 7.27
C LEU A 119 7.81 -9.95 6.65
N PRO A 120 8.01 -10.39 5.40
CA PRO A 120 9.29 -10.31 4.70
C PRO A 120 9.59 -8.90 4.15
N CYS A 121 8.79 -7.89 4.50
CA CYS A 121 8.83 -6.57 3.89
C CYS A 121 8.53 -5.47 4.90
N PRO A 122 8.99 -4.23 4.65
CA PRO A 122 8.63 -3.08 5.46
C PRO A 122 7.13 -2.77 5.37
N VAL A 123 6.59 -2.22 6.45
CA VAL A 123 5.20 -1.80 6.60
C VAL A 123 5.14 -0.32 6.96
N THR A 124 4.29 0.43 6.26
CA THR A 124 3.95 1.81 6.62
C THR A 124 2.47 1.92 6.96
N LEU A 125 2.17 2.38 8.17
CA LEU A 125 0.82 2.80 8.55
C LEU A 125 0.55 4.23 8.11
N LEU A 126 -0.56 4.42 7.42
CA LEU A 126 -1.08 5.70 6.97
C LEU A 126 -2.31 6.02 7.81
N SER A 127 -2.19 6.94 8.77
CA SER A 127 -3.31 7.23 9.69
C SER A 127 -3.37 8.71 10.05
N ALA A 128 -4.57 9.25 10.23
CA ALA A 128 -4.74 10.58 10.82
C ALA A 128 -4.54 10.55 12.34
N GLU A 129 -5.05 9.50 12.98
CA GLU A 129 -5.00 9.26 14.42
C GLU A 129 -4.68 7.77 14.64
N PRO A 130 -3.40 7.41 14.86
CA PRO A 130 -3.00 6.00 14.95
C PRO A 130 -3.45 5.37 16.28
N ASP A 131 -4.12 4.21 16.23
CA ASP A 131 -4.40 3.41 17.43
C ASP A 131 -3.09 2.78 17.93
N PRO A 132 -2.68 3.01 19.19
CA PRO A 132 -1.50 2.38 19.76
C PRO A 132 -1.49 0.85 19.62
N ARG A 133 -2.66 0.19 19.69
CA ARG A 133 -2.75 -1.27 19.59
C ARG A 133 -2.42 -1.78 18.20
N ALA A 134 -2.88 -1.10 17.16
CA ALA A 134 -2.55 -1.48 15.80
C ALA A 134 -1.10 -1.13 15.45
N VAL A 135 -0.62 0.02 15.91
CA VAL A 135 0.80 0.39 15.79
C VAL A 135 1.68 -0.73 16.34
N GLU A 136 1.41 -1.19 17.57
CA GLU A 136 2.16 -2.28 18.19
C GLU A 136 2.03 -3.60 17.39
N ALA A 137 0.84 -3.92 16.89
CA ALA A 137 0.61 -5.13 16.10
C ALA A 137 1.41 -5.16 14.80
N TRP A 138 1.33 -4.08 14.02
CA TRP A 138 2.04 -3.94 12.76
C TRP A 138 3.54 -3.80 12.96
N GLN A 139 3.99 -3.15 14.04
CA GLN A 139 5.39 -3.09 14.39
C GLN A 139 5.96 -4.48 14.72
N ARG A 140 5.22 -5.31 15.48
CA ARG A 140 5.64 -6.70 15.75
C ARG A 140 5.75 -7.55 14.48
N LEU A 141 4.90 -7.29 13.50
CA LEU A 141 4.95 -7.95 12.20
C LEU A 141 6.07 -7.44 11.28
N SER A 142 6.61 -6.24 11.50
CA SER A 142 7.70 -5.68 10.67
C SER A 142 8.76 -5.00 11.53
N PRO A 143 9.46 -5.75 12.41
CA PRO A 143 10.33 -5.17 13.43
C PRO A 143 11.48 -4.33 12.85
N ASP A 144 11.99 -4.71 11.68
CA ASP A 144 13.13 -4.06 11.03
C ASP A 144 12.74 -2.99 10.00
N GLY A 145 11.44 -2.78 9.78
CA GLY A 145 10.95 -2.03 8.62
C GLY A 145 9.61 -1.33 8.81
N PHE A 146 9.24 -1.01 10.05
CA PHE A 146 7.98 -0.37 10.38
C PHE A 146 8.06 1.17 10.36
N THR A 147 7.04 1.84 9.84
CA THR A 147 6.91 3.30 9.83
C THR A 147 5.46 3.71 10.03
N VAL A 148 5.23 4.87 10.67
CA VAL A 148 3.91 5.50 10.75
C VAL A 148 3.99 6.87 10.05
N ARG A 149 3.03 7.15 9.17
CA ARG A 149 2.84 8.43 8.49
C ARG A 149 1.51 9.02 8.90
N LEU A 150 1.58 10.22 9.46
CA LEU A 150 0.41 10.99 9.82
C LEU A 150 -0.21 11.62 8.57
N LEU A 151 -1.50 11.38 8.39
CA LEU A 151 -2.31 11.93 7.33
C LEU A 151 -3.22 13.03 7.88
N GLY A 152 -3.53 14.04 7.06
CA GLY A 152 -4.59 14.99 7.43
C GLY A 152 -5.97 14.32 7.41
N PRO A 153 -6.98 14.89 8.10
CA PRO A 153 -8.35 14.35 8.11
C PRO A 153 -8.96 14.24 6.71
N ASP A 154 -8.50 15.10 5.80
CA ASP A 154 -8.94 15.12 4.40
C ASP A 154 -8.01 14.37 3.44
N ALA A 155 -7.07 13.55 3.92
CA ALA A 155 -6.01 12.95 3.09
C ALA A 155 -6.52 12.16 1.87
N TRP A 156 -7.70 11.55 1.95
CA TRP A 156 -8.32 10.82 0.84
C TRP A 156 -9.36 11.64 0.06
N ALA A 157 -9.48 12.95 0.36
CA ALA A 157 -10.32 13.87 -0.39
C ALA A 157 -9.69 14.17 -1.78
N PRO A 158 -10.45 14.06 -2.89
CA PRO A 158 -9.92 14.19 -4.25
C PRO A 158 -9.11 15.47 -4.50
N ASP A 159 -9.61 16.63 -4.04
CA ASP A 159 -9.09 17.93 -4.51
C ASP A 159 -7.93 18.49 -3.68
N ARG A 160 -7.79 18.07 -2.41
CA ARG A 160 -6.80 18.66 -1.48
C ARG A 160 -5.90 17.63 -0.82
N GLY A 161 -6.46 16.55 -0.31
CA GLY A 161 -5.67 15.53 0.39
C GLY A 161 -4.98 14.57 -0.56
N LEU A 162 -5.66 14.13 -1.61
CA LEU A 162 -5.17 13.09 -2.48
C LEU A 162 -3.81 13.41 -3.14
N PRO A 163 -3.52 14.64 -3.62
CA PRO A 163 -2.20 14.96 -4.14
C PRO A 163 -1.08 14.84 -3.07
N VAL A 164 -1.37 15.23 -1.83
CA VAL A 164 -0.44 15.12 -0.70
C VAL A 164 -0.22 13.65 -0.34
N THR A 165 -1.29 12.88 -0.27
CA THR A 165 -1.25 11.44 0.03
C THR A 165 -0.54 10.66 -1.06
N ALA A 166 -0.78 10.99 -2.33
CA ALA A 166 -0.07 10.42 -3.46
C ALA A 166 1.43 10.71 -3.39
N ARG A 167 1.83 11.94 -3.02
CA ARG A 167 3.24 12.27 -2.79
C ARG A 167 3.85 11.45 -1.66
N LEU A 168 3.15 11.28 -0.53
CA LEU A 168 3.61 10.43 0.57
C LEU A 168 3.74 8.97 0.14
N ILE A 169 2.78 8.44 -0.62
CA ILE A 169 2.86 7.10 -1.22
C ILE A 169 4.11 6.99 -2.10
N LYS A 170 4.35 7.98 -2.97
CA LYS A 170 5.55 8.03 -3.84
C LYS A 170 6.84 8.03 -3.01
N GLU A 171 6.90 8.83 -1.95
CA GLU A 171 8.02 8.91 -1.00
C GLU A 171 8.30 7.57 -0.31
N GLU A 172 7.27 6.92 0.23
CA GLU A 172 7.39 5.62 0.90
C GLU A 172 7.83 4.50 -0.04
N LEU A 173 7.33 4.55 -1.27
CA LEU A 173 7.68 3.61 -2.33
C LEU A 173 9.01 3.97 -3.00
N ARG A 174 9.59 5.13 -2.67
CA ARG A 174 10.81 5.70 -3.28
C ARG A 174 10.71 5.80 -4.80
N VAL A 175 9.51 6.10 -5.29
CA VAL A 175 9.25 6.33 -6.70
C VAL A 175 9.11 7.84 -6.91
N TRP A 176 10.07 8.45 -7.57
CA TRP A 176 10.11 9.88 -7.79
C TRP A 176 9.81 10.19 -9.24
N PRO A 177 9.14 11.32 -9.53
CA PRO A 177 9.14 11.84 -10.88
C PRO A 177 10.56 12.12 -11.33
N ALA A 178 10.69 12.00 -12.64
CA ALA A 178 11.54 12.84 -13.45
C ALA A 178 11.79 14.25 -12.98
#